data_AF-A0A925KT12-F1
#
_entry.id   AF-A0A925KT12-F1
#
_cell.length_a   1.000
_cell.length_b   1.000
_cell.length_c   1.000
_cell.angle_alpha   90.00
_cell.angle_beta   90.00
_cell.angle_gamma   90.00
#
_symmetry.space_group_name_H-M   'P 1'
#
loop_
_entity.id
_entity.type
_entity.pdbx_description
1 polymer ?
#
loop_
_entity_poly.entity_id
_entity_poly.type
_entity_poly.pdbx_seq_one_letter_code
_entity_poly.pdbx_strand_id
1 'polypeptide(L)'
;MVESTDSIDGSVKALEKALGVHEGFLEGLINEDDWSFIIKAHALLEAAVTHLLCKALQKDKLLPIFSFLELSNKSSGKIAFVKALDLLDKEDRRFISSLSELRNKLVHNVSNVNFGLQAFVNELSPKELSEFVTKFDSFTLNNSTAEYQGKWITSTELFKREAKRAIWYSCMVTVGIIYKKREISFIEARIKRHED
;
A
#
# COMPACT_ATOMS: atom_id res chain seq x y z
N MET A 1 13.46 -24.02 -1.89
CA MET A 1 12.48 -23.56 -2.89
C MET A 1 12.45 -22.05 -2.81
N VAL A 2 13.00 -21.38 -3.81
CA VAL A 2 12.83 -19.92 -3.94
C VAL A 2 11.47 -19.75 -4.58
N GLU A 3 10.48 -19.26 -3.83
CA GLU A 3 9.21 -18.85 -4.45
C GLU A 3 9.50 -17.79 -5.51
N SER A 4 8.91 -17.94 -6.70
CA SER A 4 9.19 -16.99 -7.77
C SER A 4 8.59 -15.63 -7.40
N THR A 5 9.46 -14.63 -7.22
CA THR A 5 9.06 -13.23 -7.00
C THR A 5 8.60 -12.54 -8.28
N ASP A 6 8.50 -13.29 -9.39
CA ASP A 6 8.09 -12.77 -10.70
C ASP A 6 6.64 -12.27 -10.65
N SER A 7 5.79 -12.92 -9.84
CA SER A 7 4.41 -12.50 -9.59
C SER A 7 4.31 -11.45 -8.48
N ILE A 8 3.20 -10.71 -8.47
CA ILE A 8 2.85 -9.77 -7.38
C ILE A 8 2.68 -10.56 -6.07
N ASP A 9 1.99 -11.70 -6.10
CA ASP A 9 1.80 -12.57 -4.94
C ASP A 9 3.13 -13.01 -4.31
N GLY A 10 4.07 -13.48 -5.14
CA GLY A 10 5.41 -13.87 -4.67
C GLY A 10 6.19 -12.68 -4.09
N SER A 11 6.03 -11.48 -4.67
CA SER A 11 6.63 -10.25 -4.13
C SER A 11 6.02 -9.87 -2.77
N VAL A 12 4.71 -10.02 -2.59
CA VAL A 12 4.01 -9.77 -1.32
C VAL A 12 4.49 -10.73 -0.25
N LYS A 13 4.48 -12.05 -0.50
CA LYS A 13 4.94 -13.07 0.45
C LYS A 13 6.40 -12.87 0.86
N ALA A 14 7.26 -12.54 -0.10
CA ALA A 14 8.67 -12.24 0.18
C ALA A 14 8.84 -10.96 1.03
N LEU A 15 7.97 -9.96 0.87
CA LEU A 15 7.95 -8.78 1.72
C LEU A 15 7.43 -9.10 3.13
N GLU A 16 6.34 -9.85 3.26
CA GLU A 16 5.78 -10.29 4.53
C GLU A 16 6.84 -11.01 5.40
N LYS A 17 7.54 -11.97 4.78
CA LYS A 17 8.65 -12.66 5.42
C LYS A 17 9.77 -11.71 5.84
N ALA A 18 10.12 -10.72 5.02
CA ALA A 18 11.14 -9.73 5.33
C ALA A 18 10.72 -8.76 6.45
N LEU A 19 9.41 -8.56 6.64
CA LEU A 19 8.83 -7.76 7.73
C LEU A 19 8.59 -8.57 9.01
N GLY A 20 8.76 -9.89 8.96
CA GLY A 20 8.53 -10.78 10.11
C GLY A 20 7.06 -11.00 10.45
N VAL A 21 6.14 -10.72 9.51
CA VAL A 21 4.74 -11.12 9.64
C VAL A 21 4.55 -12.52 9.04
N HIS A 22 3.45 -13.18 9.39
CA HIS A 22 3.15 -14.49 8.81
C HIS A 22 2.86 -14.37 7.31
N GLU A 23 3.25 -15.38 6.55
CA GLU A 23 2.92 -15.48 5.12
C GLU A 23 1.40 -15.55 4.93
N GLY A 24 0.89 -14.82 3.94
CA GLY A 24 -0.54 -14.70 3.69
C GLY A 24 -1.24 -13.70 4.62
N PHE A 25 -0.49 -12.88 5.35
CA PHE A 25 -1.05 -11.83 6.21
C PHE A 25 -1.97 -10.90 5.42
N LEU A 26 -1.49 -10.32 4.32
CA LEU A 26 -2.25 -9.41 3.48
C LEU A 26 -3.42 -10.11 2.80
N GLU A 27 -3.22 -11.34 2.32
CA GLU A 27 -4.30 -12.17 1.77
C GLU A 27 -5.41 -12.39 2.80
N GLY A 28 -5.05 -12.70 4.05
CA GLY A 28 -5.97 -12.91 5.15
C GLY A 28 -6.78 -11.67 5.54
N LEU A 29 -6.25 -10.45 5.33
CA LEU A 29 -6.94 -9.21 5.72
C LEU A 29 -8.30 -9.03 5.04
N ILE A 30 -8.53 -9.63 3.87
CA ILE A 30 -9.84 -9.56 3.19
C ILE A 30 -10.96 -10.18 4.03
N ASN A 31 -10.63 -11.10 4.95
CA ASN A 31 -11.60 -11.80 5.80
C ASN A 31 -11.89 -11.10 7.14
N GLU A 32 -11.19 -10.01 7.45
CA GLU A 32 -11.41 -9.26 8.69
C GLU A 32 -12.62 -8.31 8.60
N ASP A 33 -13.00 -7.66 9.69
CA ASP A 33 -13.91 -6.50 9.61
C ASP A 33 -13.22 -5.31 8.92
N ASP A 34 -14.00 -4.35 8.43
CA ASP A 34 -13.47 -3.22 7.66
C ASP A 34 -12.57 -2.28 8.49
N TRP A 35 -12.84 -2.15 9.79
CA TRP A 35 -12.03 -1.33 10.68
C TRP A 35 -10.65 -1.95 10.90
N SER A 36 -10.60 -3.25 11.24
CA SER A 36 -9.37 -4.01 11.40
C SER A 36 -8.58 -4.09 10.08
N PHE A 37 -9.27 -4.31 8.96
CA PHE A 37 -8.68 -4.32 7.62
C PHE A 37 -7.90 -3.03 7.33
N ILE A 38 -8.52 -1.86 7.48
CA ILE A 38 -7.87 -0.58 7.16
C ILE A 38 -6.67 -0.33 8.07
N ILE A 39 -6.78 -0.63 9.37
CA ILE A 39 -5.70 -0.41 10.34
C ILE A 39 -4.51 -1.32 10.05
N LYS A 40 -4.75 -2.61 9.84
CA LYS A 40 -3.69 -3.59 9.59
C LYS A 40 -3.05 -3.43 8.22
N ALA A 41 -3.84 -3.09 7.19
CA ALA A 41 -3.31 -2.76 5.87
C ALA A 41 -2.41 -1.53 5.91
N HIS A 42 -2.81 -0.48 6.64
CA HIS A 42 -1.97 0.69 6.87
C HIS A 42 -0.68 0.33 7.61
N ALA A 43 -0.76 -0.46 8.69
CA ALA A 43 0.41 -0.88 9.45
C ALA A 43 1.42 -1.67 8.59
N LEU A 44 0.93 -2.53 7.70
CA LEU A 44 1.76 -3.26 6.74
C LEU A 44 2.48 -2.31 5.77
N LEU A 45 1.75 -1.36 5.15
CA LEU A 45 2.35 -0.37 4.25
C LEU A 45 3.37 0.52 4.97
N GLU A 46 3.10 0.89 6.22
CA GLU A 46 4.02 1.66 7.03
C GLU A 46 5.35 0.93 7.26
N ALA A 47 5.27 -0.36 7.61
CA ALA A 47 6.45 -1.21 7.77
C ALA A 47 7.19 -1.42 6.44
N ALA A 48 6.45 -1.65 5.35
CA ALA A 48 7.00 -1.81 4.01
C ALA A 48 7.77 -0.57 3.54
N VAL A 49 7.20 0.63 3.69
CA VAL A 49 7.85 1.90 3.34
C VAL A 49 9.08 2.14 4.22
N THR A 50 9.01 1.80 5.50
CA THR A 50 10.15 1.91 6.42
C THR A 50 11.33 1.05 5.94
N HIS A 51 11.06 -0.20 5.56
CA HIS A 51 12.09 -1.10 5.02
C HIS A 51 12.64 -0.62 3.67
N LEU A 52 11.78 -0.09 2.79
CA LEU A 52 12.20 0.50 1.51
C LEU A 52 13.21 1.63 1.73
N LEU A 53 12.92 2.56 2.65
CA LEU A 53 13.81 3.67 2.97
C LEU A 53 15.15 3.20 3.55
N CYS A 54 15.14 2.25 4.49
CA CYS A 54 16.37 1.68 5.06
C CYS A 54 17.26 1.03 3.98
N LYS A 55 16.66 0.30 3.04
CA LYS A 55 17.40 -0.36 1.95
C LYS A 55 17.91 0.63 0.92
N ALA A 56 17.09 1.60 0.50
CA ALA A 56 17.50 2.64 -0.43
C ALA A 56 18.69 3.45 0.09
N LEU A 57 18.70 3.78 1.39
CA LEU A 57 19.79 4.51 2.02
C LEU A 57 20.97 3.61 2.44
N GLN A 58 20.80 2.29 2.40
CA GLN A 58 21.75 1.29 2.88
C GLN A 58 22.19 1.53 4.34
N LYS A 59 21.24 1.96 5.17
CA LYS A 59 21.47 2.25 6.59
C LYS A 59 20.36 1.59 7.40
N ASP A 60 20.53 0.29 7.68
CA ASP A 60 19.59 -0.44 8.55
C ASP A 60 19.51 0.20 9.96
N LYS A 61 20.57 0.91 10.39
CA LYS A 61 20.58 1.71 11.63
C LYS A 61 19.56 2.88 11.65
N LEU A 62 19.00 3.27 10.51
CA LEU A 62 17.94 4.28 10.44
C LEU A 62 16.56 3.70 10.80
N LEU A 63 16.41 2.38 10.90
CA LEU A 63 15.14 1.73 11.20
C LEU A 63 14.45 2.32 12.44
N PRO A 64 15.13 2.45 13.60
CA PRO A 64 14.49 3.03 14.79
C PRO A 64 14.08 4.49 14.60
N ILE A 65 14.83 5.26 13.79
CA ILE A 65 14.54 6.66 13.52
C ILE A 65 13.29 6.77 12.64
N PHE A 66 13.23 5.99 11.56
CA PHE A 66 12.06 5.95 10.70
C PHE A 66 10.82 5.46 11.44
N SER A 67 10.94 4.54 12.40
CA SER A 67 9.81 4.08 13.21
C SER A 67 9.08 5.21 13.97
N PHE A 68 9.76 6.33 14.29
CA PHE A 68 9.14 7.48 14.95
C PHE A 68 8.53 8.51 13.99
N LEU A 69 8.81 8.43 12.69
CA LEU A 69 8.24 9.36 11.71
C LEU A 69 6.84 8.92 11.30
N GLU A 70 5.92 9.87 11.10
CA GLU A 70 4.61 9.59 10.51
C GLU A 70 4.76 9.09 9.05
N LEU A 71 3.87 8.21 8.61
CA LEU A 71 3.89 7.70 7.24
C LEU A 71 3.57 8.79 6.20
N SER A 72 2.42 9.44 6.34
CA SER A 72 1.78 10.24 5.28
C SER A 72 2.01 11.74 5.34
N ASN A 73 2.74 12.26 6.33
CA ASN A 73 3.03 13.69 6.40
C ASN A 73 3.83 14.11 5.16
N LYS A 74 3.25 15.01 4.35
CA LYS A 74 3.77 15.36 3.02
C LYS A 74 5.06 16.18 3.06
N SER A 75 5.39 16.77 4.22
CA SER A 75 6.57 17.64 4.39
C SER A 75 7.67 16.98 5.22
N SER A 76 7.33 16.16 6.21
CA SER A 76 8.30 15.57 7.14
C SER A 76 8.14 14.06 7.36
N GLY A 77 7.10 13.44 6.80
CA GLY A 77 6.84 12.01 6.95
C GLY A 77 7.64 11.14 5.98
N LYS A 78 7.53 9.83 6.17
CA LYS A 78 8.22 8.82 5.34
C LYS A 78 7.96 9.02 3.84
N ILE A 79 6.73 9.39 3.46
CA ILE A 79 6.37 9.66 2.05
C ILE A 79 7.13 10.85 1.45
N ALA A 80 7.53 11.85 2.24
CA ALA A 80 8.37 12.95 1.77
C ALA A 80 9.76 12.44 1.35
N PHE A 81 10.35 11.53 2.14
CA PHE A 81 11.62 10.87 1.79
C PHE A 81 11.47 9.99 0.55
N VAL A 82 10.41 9.18 0.47
CA VAL A 82 10.12 8.34 -0.70
C VAL A 82 10.05 9.18 -1.98
N LYS A 83 9.40 10.35 -1.93
CA LYS A 83 9.33 11.28 -3.05
C LYS A 83 10.70 11.89 -3.38
N ALA A 84 11.43 12.35 -2.37
CA ALA A 84 12.73 13.01 -2.57
C ALA A 84 13.79 12.06 -3.15
N LEU A 85 13.67 10.76 -2.83
CA LEU A 85 14.54 9.69 -3.31
C LEU A 85 14.00 8.98 -4.57
N ASP A 86 12.88 9.45 -5.13
CA ASP A 86 12.21 8.88 -6.32
C ASP A 86 11.94 7.36 -6.24
N LEU A 87 11.57 6.88 -5.05
CA LEU A 87 11.43 5.44 -4.79
C LEU A 87 10.07 4.88 -5.24
N LEU A 88 9.01 5.70 -5.19
CA LEU A 88 7.65 5.36 -5.60
C LEU A 88 7.04 6.48 -6.45
N ASP A 89 6.20 6.09 -7.41
CA ASP A 89 5.54 7.02 -8.31
C ASP A 89 4.46 7.86 -7.59
N LYS A 90 3.73 8.68 -8.36
CA LYS A 90 2.73 9.58 -7.79
C LYS A 90 1.48 8.81 -7.32
N GLU A 91 1.14 7.73 -7.99
CA GLU A 91 -0.04 6.90 -7.81
C GLU A 91 0.09 6.12 -6.50
N ASP A 92 1.20 5.41 -6.28
CA ASP A 92 1.52 4.68 -5.06
C ASP A 92 1.56 5.62 -3.85
N ARG A 93 2.25 6.76 -3.97
CA ARG A 93 2.33 7.74 -2.89
C ARG A 93 0.96 8.34 -2.55
N ARG A 94 0.10 8.54 -3.55
CA ARG A 94 -1.28 9.03 -3.38
C ARG A 94 -2.13 8.00 -2.64
N PHE A 95 -2.04 6.73 -3.01
CA PHE A 95 -2.74 5.64 -2.33
C PHE A 95 -2.32 5.53 -0.86
N ILE A 96 -1.01 5.44 -0.57
CA ILE A 96 -0.49 5.32 0.79
C ILE A 96 -0.95 6.50 1.67
N SER A 97 -0.87 7.73 1.13
CA SER A 97 -1.33 8.92 1.84
C SER A 97 -2.83 8.89 2.12
N SER A 98 -3.63 8.47 1.14
CA SER A 98 -5.09 8.41 1.24
C SER A 98 -5.55 7.33 2.23
N LEU A 99 -4.88 6.17 2.26
CA LEU A 99 -5.15 5.13 3.26
C LEU A 99 -4.79 5.61 4.67
N SER A 100 -3.71 6.37 4.82
CA SER A 100 -3.33 6.97 6.11
C SER A 100 -4.35 7.99 6.60
N GLU A 101 -4.85 8.85 5.70
CA GLU A 101 -5.93 9.80 5.98
C GLU A 101 -7.21 9.07 6.42
N LEU A 102 -7.60 8.00 5.72
CA LEU A 102 -8.74 7.17 6.07
C LEU A 102 -8.54 6.48 7.43
N ARG A 103 -7.39 5.84 7.65
CA ARG A 103 -7.05 5.21 8.93
C ARG A 103 -7.15 6.20 10.09
N ASN A 104 -6.57 7.39 9.93
CA ASN A 104 -6.60 8.42 10.98
C ASN A 104 -8.04 8.81 11.32
N LYS A 105 -8.88 9.05 10.30
CA LYS A 105 -10.32 9.31 10.51
C LYS A 105 -11.00 8.20 11.31
N LEU A 106 -10.69 6.93 11.03
CA LEU A 106 -11.28 5.80 11.72
C LEU A 106 -10.80 5.65 13.17
N VAL A 107 -9.49 5.75 13.43
CA VAL A 107 -8.93 5.49 14.77
C VAL A 107 -9.14 6.64 15.76
N HIS A 108 -9.34 7.87 15.30
CA HIS A 108 -9.58 9.01 16.19
C HIS A 108 -10.93 8.97 16.91
N ASN A 109 -11.88 8.15 16.44
CA ASN A 109 -13.13 7.91 17.14
C ASN A 109 -13.40 6.40 17.23
N VAL A 110 -13.28 5.85 18.44
CA VAL A 110 -13.48 4.42 18.70
C VAL A 110 -14.89 3.94 18.34
N SER A 111 -15.90 4.81 18.23
CA SER A 111 -17.22 4.40 17.74
C SER A 111 -17.21 3.89 16.30
N ASN A 112 -16.13 4.13 15.55
CA ASN A 112 -15.94 3.64 14.19
C ASN A 112 -15.54 2.15 14.13
N VAL A 113 -15.49 1.42 15.24
CA VAL A 113 -15.21 -0.04 15.23
C VAL A 113 -16.21 -0.82 14.37
N ASN A 114 -17.41 -0.29 14.17
CA ASN A 114 -18.43 -0.85 13.28
C ASN A 114 -18.46 -0.16 11.90
N PHE A 115 -17.39 0.51 11.51
CA PHE A 115 -17.29 1.16 10.19
C PHE A 115 -17.56 0.14 9.09
N GLY A 116 -18.46 0.49 8.16
CA GLY A 116 -18.74 -0.29 6.97
C GLY A 116 -18.20 0.44 5.75
N LEU A 117 -17.13 -0.08 5.15
CA LEU A 117 -16.47 0.52 3.99
C LEU A 117 -17.41 0.57 2.77
N GLN A 118 -18.18 -0.50 2.56
CA GLN A 118 -19.14 -0.54 1.46
C GLN A 118 -20.29 0.46 1.65
N ALA A 119 -20.80 0.60 2.86
CA ALA A 119 -21.82 1.59 3.20
C ALA A 119 -21.28 3.02 2.97
N PHE A 120 -20.07 3.30 3.47
CA PHE A 120 -19.39 4.56 3.25
C PHE A 120 -19.24 4.92 1.76
N VAL A 121 -18.81 3.98 0.92
CA VAL A 121 -18.67 4.21 -0.53
C VAL A 121 -20.02 4.43 -1.22
N ASN A 122 -21.07 3.73 -0.79
CA ASN A 122 -22.42 3.88 -1.34
C ASN A 122 -23.07 5.23 -1.02
N GLU A 123 -22.64 5.89 0.05
CA GLU A 123 -23.12 7.21 0.45
C GLU A 123 -22.42 8.36 -0.31
N LEU A 124 -21.33 8.09 -1.03
CA LEU A 124 -20.62 9.10 -1.80
C LEU A 124 -21.44 9.56 -3.03
N SER A 125 -21.47 10.87 -3.26
CA SER A 125 -21.96 11.42 -4.53
C SER A 125 -21.09 10.94 -5.71
N PRO A 126 -21.58 11.02 -6.95
CA PRO A 126 -20.79 10.60 -8.12
C PRO A 126 -19.42 11.29 -8.22
N LYS A 127 -19.34 12.57 -7.80
CA LYS A 127 -18.09 13.32 -7.78
C LYS A 127 -17.13 12.80 -6.69
N GLU A 128 -17.63 12.66 -5.46
CA GLU A 128 -16.83 12.15 -4.35
C GLU A 128 -16.34 10.73 -4.59
N LEU A 129 -17.17 9.88 -5.21
CA LEU A 129 -16.78 8.54 -5.60
C LEU A 129 -15.64 8.57 -6.63
N SER A 130 -15.73 9.41 -7.66
CA SER A 130 -14.66 9.55 -8.66
C SER A 130 -13.34 9.99 -8.02
N GLU A 131 -13.40 10.94 -7.09
CA GLU A 131 -12.24 11.39 -6.31
C GLU A 131 -11.71 10.27 -5.39
N PHE A 132 -12.59 9.49 -4.78
CA PHE A 132 -12.23 8.35 -3.94
C PHE A 132 -11.53 7.28 -4.76
N VAL A 133 -12.09 6.87 -5.90
CA VAL A 133 -11.49 5.90 -6.82
C VAL A 133 -10.12 6.39 -7.27
N THR A 134 -10.00 7.66 -7.68
CA THR A 134 -8.70 8.24 -8.09
C THR A 134 -7.64 8.15 -6.99
N LYS A 135 -8.04 8.32 -5.73
CA LYS A 135 -7.14 8.24 -4.57
C LYS A 135 -6.76 6.81 -4.21
N PHE A 136 -7.70 5.87 -4.35
CA PHE A 136 -7.57 4.51 -3.84
C PHE A 136 -7.21 3.47 -4.90
N ASP A 137 -7.34 3.77 -6.18
CA ASP A 137 -6.93 2.89 -7.26
C ASP A 137 -5.42 3.01 -7.53
N SER A 138 -4.66 2.02 -7.07
CA SER A 138 -3.23 1.84 -7.43
C SER A 138 -2.99 0.58 -8.25
N PHE A 139 -4.03 -0.19 -8.57
CA PHE A 139 -3.89 -1.45 -9.32
C PHE A 139 -4.22 -1.30 -10.81
N THR A 140 -4.93 -0.24 -11.20
CA THR A 140 -5.17 0.05 -12.61
C THR A 140 -4.23 1.13 -13.12
N LEU A 141 -3.63 0.87 -14.28
CA LEU A 141 -2.95 1.90 -15.03
C LEU A 141 -4.03 2.74 -15.74
N ASN A 142 -4.05 4.04 -15.50
CA ASN A 142 -4.90 5.01 -16.21
C ASN A 142 -6.43 4.72 -16.17
N ASN A 143 -6.99 4.32 -15.02
CA ASN A 143 -8.42 4.01 -14.85
C ASN A 143 -8.95 2.89 -15.75
N SER A 144 -8.08 1.94 -16.09
CA SER A 144 -8.40 0.84 -17.00
C SER A 144 -9.04 -0.31 -16.22
N THR A 145 -10.00 -0.97 -16.83
CA THR A 145 -10.80 -2.04 -16.22
C THR A 145 -9.99 -3.08 -15.44
N ALA A 146 -10.59 -3.67 -14.40
CA ALA A 146 -10.09 -4.86 -13.73
C ALA A 146 -10.98 -6.07 -13.99
N GLU A 147 -10.38 -7.26 -13.95
CA GLU A 147 -11.12 -8.50 -14.01
C GLU A 147 -11.77 -8.80 -12.64
N TYR A 148 -13.08 -9.00 -12.64
CA TYR A 148 -13.85 -9.42 -11.49
C TYR A 148 -14.84 -10.51 -11.90
N GLN A 149 -14.72 -11.69 -11.29
CA GLN A 149 -15.54 -12.87 -11.59
C GLN A 149 -15.61 -13.21 -13.10
N GLY A 150 -14.46 -13.14 -13.79
CA GLY A 150 -14.35 -13.44 -15.22
C GLY A 150 -14.90 -12.34 -16.15
N LYS A 151 -15.19 -11.14 -15.63
CA LYS A 151 -15.65 -9.98 -16.41
C LYS A 151 -14.76 -8.78 -16.18
N TRP A 152 -14.46 -8.05 -17.25
CA TRP A 152 -13.79 -6.77 -17.16
C TRP A 152 -14.79 -5.68 -16.76
N ILE A 153 -14.58 -5.08 -15.60
CA ILE A 153 -15.38 -3.97 -15.06
C ILE A 153 -14.50 -2.77 -14.79
N THR A 154 -15.08 -1.56 -14.79
CA THR A 154 -14.31 -0.36 -14.45
C THR A 154 -13.90 -0.36 -12.98
N SER A 155 -12.81 0.33 -12.63
CA SER A 155 -12.42 0.51 -11.22
C SER A 155 -13.57 1.09 -10.40
N THR A 156 -14.24 2.12 -10.93
CA THR A 156 -15.41 2.74 -10.29
C THR A 156 -16.50 1.73 -9.99
N GLU A 157 -16.79 0.82 -10.92
CA GLU A 157 -17.77 -0.24 -10.73
C GLU A 157 -17.30 -1.26 -9.68
N LEU A 158 -16.01 -1.62 -9.67
CA LEU A 158 -15.45 -2.50 -8.64
C LEU A 158 -15.55 -1.85 -7.24
N PHE A 159 -15.16 -0.59 -7.09
CA PHE A 159 -15.28 0.15 -5.83
C PHE A 159 -16.74 0.25 -5.35
N LYS A 160 -17.70 0.44 -6.26
CA LYS A 160 -19.13 0.46 -5.91
C LYS A 160 -19.66 -0.90 -5.47
N ARG A 161 -19.15 -2.00 -6.01
CA ARG A 161 -19.65 -3.35 -5.71
C ARG A 161 -18.95 -3.99 -4.51
N GLU A 162 -17.64 -3.76 -4.41
CA GLU A 162 -16.70 -4.51 -3.58
C GLU A 162 -15.56 -3.59 -3.09
N ALA A 163 -15.91 -2.52 -2.39
CA ALA A 163 -14.96 -1.47 -1.97
C ALA A 163 -13.73 -2.03 -1.22
N LYS A 164 -13.96 -2.98 -0.31
CA LYS A 164 -12.89 -3.65 0.45
C LYS A 164 -11.92 -4.39 -0.45
N ARG A 165 -12.44 -5.16 -1.40
CA ARG A 165 -11.64 -5.92 -2.37
C ARG A 165 -10.84 -5.00 -3.28
N ALA A 166 -11.42 -3.87 -3.70
CA ALA A 166 -10.73 -2.87 -4.51
C ALA A 166 -9.52 -2.29 -3.75
N ILE A 167 -9.69 -1.87 -2.49
CA ILE A 167 -8.58 -1.39 -1.65
C ILE A 167 -7.57 -2.51 -1.40
N TRP A 168 -8.03 -3.74 -1.22
CA TRP A 168 -7.14 -4.90 -1.05
C TRP A 168 -6.26 -5.13 -2.28
N TYR A 169 -6.79 -5.03 -3.50
CA TYR A 169 -5.98 -5.08 -4.72
C TYR A 169 -4.93 -3.97 -4.76
N SER A 170 -5.31 -2.74 -4.39
CA SER A 170 -4.37 -1.62 -4.27
C SER A 170 -3.24 -1.92 -3.28
N CYS A 171 -3.56 -2.51 -2.13
CA CYS A 171 -2.55 -2.97 -1.17
C CYS A 171 -1.62 -4.02 -1.79
N MET A 172 -2.15 -5.04 -2.45
CA MET A 172 -1.36 -6.12 -3.08
C MET A 172 -0.37 -5.54 -4.09
N VAL A 173 -0.85 -4.67 -4.98
CA VAL A 173 -0.02 -4.05 -6.01
C VAL A 173 1.04 -3.15 -5.38
N THR A 174 0.66 -2.22 -4.50
CA THR A 174 1.61 -1.28 -3.90
C THR A 174 2.65 -1.99 -3.02
N VAL A 175 2.27 -3.01 -2.25
CA VAL A 175 3.21 -3.86 -1.47
C VAL A 175 4.17 -4.59 -2.41
N GLY A 176 3.66 -5.17 -3.50
CA GLY A 176 4.48 -5.80 -4.53
C GLY A 176 5.46 -4.84 -5.20
N ILE A 177 5.04 -3.62 -5.52
CA ILE A 177 5.90 -2.56 -6.07
C ILE A 177 6.97 -2.16 -5.07
N ILE A 178 6.61 -1.96 -3.79
CA ILE A 178 7.57 -1.63 -2.73
C ILE A 178 8.66 -2.71 -2.63
N TYR A 179 8.28 -3.99 -2.66
CA TYR A 179 9.25 -5.08 -2.67
C TYR A 179 10.20 -5.00 -3.88
N LYS A 180 9.65 -4.88 -5.09
CA LYS A 180 10.48 -4.82 -6.31
C LYS A 180 11.42 -3.63 -6.30
N LYS A 181 10.94 -2.45 -5.88
CA LYS A 181 11.76 -1.24 -5.73
C LYS A 181 12.86 -1.41 -4.69
N ARG A 182 12.55 -2.05 -3.57
CA ARG A 182 13.54 -2.37 -2.52
C ARG A 182 14.70 -3.20 -3.06
N GLU A 183 14.41 -4.23 -3.85
CA GLU A 183 15.44 -5.10 -4.45
C GLU A 183 16.26 -4.37 -5.53
N ILE A 184 15.60 -3.57 -6.38
CA ILE A 184 16.29 -2.75 -7.40
C ILE A 184 17.24 -1.75 -6.74
N SER A 185 16.76 -0.97 -5.76
CA SER A 185 17.60 0.01 -5.06
C SER A 185 18.80 -0.63 -4.37
N PHE A 186 18.66 -1.87 -3.88
CA PHE A 186 19.78 -2.63 -3.31
C PHE A 186 20.81 -3.05 -4.37
N ILE A 187 20.37 -3.46 -5.56
CA ILE A 187 21.26 -3.83 -6.66
C ILE A 187 22.02 -2.61 -7.19
N GLU A 188 21.32 -1.50 -7.47
CA GLU A 188 21.92 -0.25 -7.96
C GLU A 188 23.00 0.28 -6.99
N ALA A 189 22.68 0.23 -5.69
CA ALA A 189 23.59 0.51 -4.59
C ALA A 189 24.87 -0.35 -4.58
N ARG A 190 24.79 -1.61 -5.00
CA ARG A 190 25.95 -2.51 -5.07
C ARG A 190 26.79 -2.24 -6.30
N ILE A 191 26.16 -2.02 -7.46
CA ILE A 191 26.87 -1.71 -8.71
C ILE A 191 27.71 -0.45 -8.54
N LYS A 192 27.12 0.63 -8.02
CA LYS A 192 27.83 1.91 -7.83
C LYS A 192 29.09 1.80 -6.96
N ARG A 193 29.07 0.95 -5.92
CA ARG A 193 30.24 0.73 -5.04
C ARG A 193 31.38 -0.07 -5.68
N HIS A 194 31.14 -0.75 -6.79
CA HIS A 194 32.18 -1.44 -7.53
C HIS A 194 32.77 -0.58 -8.66
N GLU A 195 32.14 0.56 -8.96
CA GLU A 195 32.61 1.54 -9.94
C GLU A 195 33.46 2.67 -9.31
N ASP A 196 33.32 2.88 -7.99
CA ASP A 196 34.13 3.80 -7.16
C ASP A 196 35.35 3.10 -6.53
#